data_AF-A0A8J2RIF3-F1
#
_entry.id   AF-A0A8J2RIF3-F1
#
_cell.length_a   1.000
_cell.length_b   1.000
_cell.length_c   1.000
_cell.angle_alpha   90.00
_cell.angle_beta   90.00
_cell.angle_gamma   90.00
#
_symmetry.space_group_name_H-M   'P 1'
#
loop_
_entity.id
_entity.type
_entity.pdbx_description
1 polymer ?
#
loop_
_entity_poly.entity_id
_entity_poly.type
_entity_poly.pdbx_seq_one_letter_code
_entity_poly.pdbx_strand_id
1 'polypeptide(L)'
;MDSRDRIPVTGNMSLNDSYVASLGIRMLPNFADPYHHRAMTMGEIGCFLSHYAIWQEIVDRQLASSIIFEDDIRFESNFVKKLSDLVNEVDRLQVDWDLIYLGRKRLKHENETWVEGSQFLVNVEYSYWTLSYILSKRGAEKLLKGEPFGQLVPVDEYLPIMFDRHPESRWKEAFPNRDLKAYSIAPLLVYPTHYTGEAGYISDTESSEIVPDIVRNASSKDGKTGKGSKEIEIDDKISKIELPALGETGSIPATTSASSSTASQIEEIGNNIGKEFHSEL
;
A
#
# COMPACT_ATOMS: atom_id res chain seq x y z
N MET A 1 10.56 -21.07 -23.95
CA MET A 1 10.03 -20.59 -22.65
C MET A 1 11.13 -19.76 -22.05
N ASP A 2 11.02 -18.45 -22.24
CA ASP A 2 12.06 -17.47 -21.93
C ASP A 2 12.00 -17.13 -20.43
N SER A 3 13.15 -16.99 -19.79
CA SER A 3 13.31 -16.76 -18.34
C SER A 3 13.00 -15.31 -17.90
N ARG A 4 12.35 -14.53 -18.77
CA ARG A 4 12.09 -13.08 -18.59
C ARG A 4 10.70 -12.76 -18.04
N ASP A 5 9.78 -13.72 -18.03
CA ASP A 5 8.36 -13.51 -17.66
C ASP A 5 8.10 -13.60 -16.14
N ARG A 6 9.09 -13.33 -15.28
CA ARG A 6 8.99 -13.63 -13.84
C ARG A 6 9.41 -12.45 -12.98
N ILE A 7 8.42 -11.67 -12.54
CA ILE A 7 8.61 -10.67 -11.48
C ILE A 7 8.48 -11.39 -10.13
N PRO A 8 9.51 -11.37 -9.27
CA PRO A 8 9.42 -11.97 -7.95
C PRO A 8 8.37 -11.22 -7.11
N VAL A 9 7.43 -11.99 -6.55
CA VAL A 9 6.57 -11.59 -5.44
C VAL A 9 7.17 -12.24 -4.20
N THR A 10 7.07 -11.60 -3.04
CA THR A 10 7.61 -12.11 -1.77
C THR A 10 7.48 -13.65 -1.65
N GLY A 11 8.63 -14.33 -1.46
CA GLY A 11 8.77 -15.79 -1.59
C GLY A 11 9.27 -16.26 -2.96
N ASN A 12 9.34 -17.59 -3.17
CA ASN A 12 9.80 -18.21 -4.43
C ASN A 12 8.78 -18.10 -5.59
N MET A 13 7.85 -17.14 -5.56
CA MET A 13 6.76 -17.02 -6.52
C MET A 13 7.02 -15.91 -7.53
N SER A 14 6.81 -16.24 -8.80
CA SER A 14 6.82 -15.28 -9.91
C SER A 14 5.40 -14.87 -10.26
N LEU A 15 5.09 -13.57 -10.24
CA LEU A 15 3.81 -13.06 -10.73
C LEU A 15 3.69 -13.41 -12.22
N ASN A 16 2.64 -14.14 -12.58
CA ASN A 16 2.30 -14.45 -13.97
C ASN A 16 0.79 -14.36 -14.17
N ASP A 17 0.35 -14.32 -15.43
CA ASP A 17 -1.05 -14.12 -15.81
C ASP A 17 -2.01 -15.13 -15.16
N SER A 18 -1.59 -16.39 -15.08
CA SER A 18 -2.43 -17.46 -14.50
C SER A 18 -2.60 -17.28 -13.00
N TYR A 19 -1.56 -16.82 -12.31
CA TYR A 19 -1.62 -16.50 -10.89
C TYR A 19 -2.52 -15.28 -10.63
N VAL A 20 -2.35 -14.19 -11.37
CA VAL A 20 -3.21 -12.99 -11.25
C VAL A 20 -4.67 -13.33 -11.51
N ALA A 21 -4.97 -14.12 -12.54
CA ALA A 21 -6.32 -14.58 -12.83
C ALA A 21 -6.89 -15.48 -11.71
N SER A 22 -6.05 -16.34 -11.09
CA SER A 22 -6.47 -17.21 -10.00
C SER A 22 -6.86 -16.45 -8.73
N LEU A 23 -6.29 -15.26 -8.52
CA LEU A 23 -6.62 -14.36 -7.41
C LEU A 23 -7.95 -13.61 -7.63
N GLY A 24 -8.61 -13.80 -8.78
CA GLY A 24 -9.82 -13.08 -9.14
C GLY A 24 -9.59 -11.60 -9.44
N ILE A 25 -8.33 -11.19 -9.64
CA ILE A 25 -7.97 -9.80 -9.93
C ILE A 25 -8.58 -9.36 -11.26
N ARG A 26 -9.36 -8.29 -11.20
CA ARG A 26 -9.93 -7.58 -12.32
C ARG A 26 -9.59 -6.12 -12.15
N MET A 27 -9.04 -5.52 -13.20
CA MET A 27 -8.80 -4.09 -13.18
C MET A 27 -10.12 -3.32 -13.19
N LEU A 28 -10.10 -2.10 -12.63
CA LEU A 28 -11.19 -1.17 -12.79
C LEU A 28 -11.45 -0.94 -14.31
N PRO A 29 -12.71 -1.09 -14.79
CA PRO A 29 -13.01 -0.95 -16.21
C PRO A 29 -12.59 0.42 -16.77
N ASN A 30 -11.85 0.41 -17.88
CA ASN A 30 -11.31 1.61 -18.51
C ASN A 30 -10.36 2.43 -17.60
N PHE A 31 -9.72 1.79 -16.62
CA PHE A 31 -8.57 2.36 -15.95
C PHE A 31 -7.48 2.65 -16.99
N ALA A 32 -6.95 3.87 -16.94
CA ALA A 32 -5.78 4.28 -17.67
C ALA A 32 -4.97 5.14 -16.72
N ASP A 33 -3.70 4.80 -16.55
CA ASP A 33 -2.73 5.55 -15.77
C ASP A 33 -2.77 7.03 -16.19
N PRO A 34 -2.89 7.98 -15.24
CA PRO A 34 -3.06 9.39 -15.58
C PRO A 34 -1.86 10.02 -16.30
N TYR A 35 -0.66 9.44 -16.15
CA TYR A 35 0.60 10.01 -16.63
C TYR A 35 1.08 9.38 -17.94
N HIS A 36 0.87 8.08 -18.08
CA HIS A 36 1.35 7.25 -19.18
C HIS A 36 0.21 6.76 -20.09
N HIS A 37 -1.05 6.96 -19.70
CA HIS A 37 -2.24 6.58 -20.46
C HIS A 37 -2.28 5.09 -20.84
N ARG A 38 -1.78 4.23 -19.96
CA ARG A 38 -1.73 2.77 -20.12
C ARG A 38 -2.51 2.03 -19.03
N ALA A 39 -2.77 0.75 -19.24
CA ALA A 39 -3.21 -0.13 -18.17
C ALA A 39 -2.10 -0.33 -17.11
N MET A 40 -2.45 -0.95 -15.99
CA MET A 40 -1.49 -1.27 -14.93
C MET A 40 -0.36 -2.18 -15.45
N THR A 41 0.80 -2.12 -14.82
CA THR A 41 1.87 -3.10 -15.01
C THR A 41 1.74 -4.26 -14.02
N MET A 42 2.42 -5.36 -14.32
CA MET A 42 2.55 -6.49 -13.39
C MET A 42 3.31 -6.08 -12.11
N GLY A 43 4.25 -5.15 -12.20
CA GLY A 43 4.93 -4.57 -11.04
C GLY A 43 4.00 -3.74 -10.15
N GLU A 44 3.09 -2.95 -10.72
CA GLU A 44 2.06 -2.23 -9.97
C GLU A 44 1.10 -3.19 -9.25
N ILE A 45 0.74 -4.32 -9.89
CA ILE A 45 -0.02 -5.39 -9.22
C ILE A 45 0.80 -6.01 -8.09
N GLY A 46 2.08 -6.33 -8.31
CA GLY A 46 2.96 -6.91 -7.30
C GLY A 46 3.14 -5.99 -6.07
N CYS A 47 3.28 -4.69 -6.30
CA CYS A 47 3.30 -3.68 -5.25
C CYS A 47 1.99 -3.71 -4.44
N PHE A 48 0.84 -3.64 -5.12
CA PHE A 48 -0.46 -3.71 -4.44
C PHE A 48 -0.61 -4.97 -3.58
N LEU A 49 -0.26 -6.13 -4.13
CA LEU A 49 -0.38 -7.41 -3.41
C LEU A 49 0.52 -7.46 -2.17
N SER A 50 1.70 -6.85 -2.23
CA SER A 50 2.60 -6.75 -1.08
C SER A 50 1.98 -5.93 0.05
N HIS A 51 1.39 -4.78 -0.27
CA HIS A 51 0.66 -3.97 0.72
C HIS A 51 -0.58 -4.70 1.26
N TYR A 52 -1.36 -5.36 0.40
CA TYR A 52 -2.54 -6.12 0.80
C TYR A 52 -2.18 -7.25 1.77
N ALA A 53 -1.10 -7.99 1.51
CA ALA A 53 -0.61 -9.03 2.41
C ALA A 53 -0.24 -8.47 3.79
N ILE A 54 0.40 -7.30 3.85
CA ILE A 54 0.70 -6.61 5.11
C ILE A 54 -0.58 -6.22 5.84
N TRP A 55 -1.59 -5.69 5.14
CA TRP A 55 -2.87 -5.34 5.76
C TRP A 55 -3.56 -6.57 6.36
N GLN A 56 -3.56 -7.69 5.64
CA GLN A 56 -4.10 -8.95 6.12
C GLN A 56 -3.35 -9.42 7.36
N GLU A 57 -2.02 -9.35 7.35
CA GLU A 57 -1.20 -9.73 8.49
C GLU A 57 -1.48 -8.87 9.74
N ILE A 58 -1.63 -7.56 9.59
CA ILE A 58 -2.00 -6.65 10.70
C ILE A 58 -3.30 -7.12 11.36
N VAL A 59 -4.29 -7.49 10.55
CA VAL A 59 -5.58 -7.98 11.05
C VAL A 59 -5.44 -9.36 11.68
N ASP A 60 -4.82 -10.31 11.00
CA ASP A 60 -4.70 -11.70 11.48
C ASP A 60 -3.93 -11.80 12.79
N ARG A 61 -2.87 -11.00 12.94
CA ARG A 61 -2.04 -10.93 14.15
C ARG A 61 -2.59 -9.96 15.21
N GLN A 62 -3.69 -9.26 14.92
CA GLN A 62 -4.30 -8.28 15.81
C GLN A 62 -3.34 -7.17 16.25
N LEU A 63 -2.45 -6.72 15.36
CA LEU A 63 -1.50 -5.64 15.64
C LEU A 63 -2.27 -4.32 15.76
N ALA A 64 -2.14 -3.62 16.90
CA ALA A 64 -2.86 -2.36 17.12
C ALA A 64 -2.55 -1.32 16.04
N SER A 65 -1.28 -1.22 15.68
CA SER A 65 -0.77 -0.42 14.57
C SER A 65 0.53 -1.01 14.03
N SER A 66 0.94 -0.57 12.84
CA SER A 66 2.19 -0.97 12.20
C SER A 66 2.73 0.17 11.35
N ILE A 67 4.05 0.21 11.18
CA ILE A 67 4.72 1.13 10.26
C ILE A 67 5.19 0.33 9.05
N ILE A 68 4.81 0.79 7.87
CA ILE A 68 5.15 0.16 6.60
C ILE A 68 6.19 1.03 5.90
N PHE A 69 7.19 0.38 5.30
CA PHE A 69 8.26 1.01 4.54
C PHE A 69 8.44 0.28 3.20
N GLU A 70 8.66 1.04 2.13
CA GLU A 70 9.26 0.53 0.89
C GLU A 70 10.79 0.36 1.08
N ASP A 71 11.44 -0.38 0.19
CA ASP A 71 12.85 -0.77 0.32
C ASP A 71 13.85 0.29 -0.19
N ASP A 72 13.41 1.22 -1.02
CA ASP A 72 14.21 2.25 -1.69
C ASP A 72 14.11 3.65 -1.04
N ILE A 73 13.95 3.67 0.28
CA ILE A 73 13.76 4.89 1.07
C ILE A 73 15.02 5.33 1.82
N ARG A 74 15.01 6.60 2.25
CA ARG A 74 15.92 7.17 3.24
C ARG A 74 15.15 7.92 4.32
N PHE A 75 15.73 7.92 5.52
CA PHE A 75 15.15 8.54 6.69
C PHE A 75 15.67 9.96 6.91
N GLU A 76 14.80 10.80 7.45
CA GLU A 76 15.19 12.11 7.96
C GLU A 76 16.05 11.98 9.23
N SER A 77 16.91 12.97 9.47
CA SER A 77 17.71 13.04 10.70
C SER A 77 16.84 12.94 11.95
N ASN A 78 17.31 12.16 12.95
CA ASN A 78 16.58 11.90 14.20
C ASN A 78 15.18 11.28 13.99
N PHE A 79 15.02 10.43 12.98
CA PHE A 79 13.75 9.76 12.64
C PHE A 79 13.01 9.21 13.85
N VAL A 80 13.66 8.37 14.66
CA VAL A 80 13.04 7.70 15.82
C VAL A 80 12.46 8.74 16.80
N LYS A 81 13.25 9.77 17.13
CA LYS A 81 12.80 10.83 18.04
C LYS A 81 11.59 11.58 17.49
N LYS A 82 11.64 11.98 16.21
CA LYS A 82 10.56 12.72 15.55
C LYS A 82 9.28 11.88 15.42
N LEU A 83 9.42 10.59 15.15
CA LEU A 83 8.30 9.65 15.12
C LEU A 83 7.70 9.47 16.53
N SER A 84 8.54 9.34 17.57
CA SER A 84 8.09 9.30 18.96
C SER A 84 7.33 10.58 19.34
N ASP A 85 7.81 11.76 18.94
CA ASP A 85 7.11 13.03 19.13
C ASP A 85 5.75 13.10 18.41
N LEU A 86 5.68 12.56 17.18
CA LEU A 86 4.43 12.43 16.44
C LEU A 86 3.42 11.56 17.19
N VAL A 87 3.82 10.36 17.61
CA VAL A 87 2.92 9.41 18.28
C VAL A 87 2.43 9.99 19.62
N ASN A 88 3.32 10.58 20.41
CA ASN A 88 2.96 11.26 21.65
C ASN A 88 1.96 12.40 21.42
N GLU A 89 2.08 13.15 20.33
CA GLU A 89 1.12 14.19 19.98
C GLU A 89 -0.23 13.61 19.53
N VAL A 90 -0.22 12.59 18.67
CA VAL A 90 -1.43 11.86 18.24
C VAL A 90 -2.23 11.39 19.45
N ASP A 91 -1.54 10.78 20.42
CA ASP A 91 -2.15 10.27 21.65
C ASP A 91 -2.64 11.42 22.53
N ARG A 92 -1.82 12.46 22.76
CA ARG A 92 -2.22 13.62 23.58
C ARG A 92 -3.45 14.33 23.02
N LEU A 93 -3.53 14.48 21.70
CA LEU A 93 -4.64 15.14 21.01
C LEU A 93 -5.84 14.19 20.82
N GLN A 94 -5.68 12.91 21.12
CA GLN A 94 -6.70 11.88 20.89
C GLN A 94 -7.21 11.90 19.44
N VAL A 95 -6.28 12.04 18.48
CA VAL A 95 -6.62 12.08 17.06
C VAL A 95 -7.25 10.75 16.67
N ASP A 96 -8.41 10.80 16.03
CA ASP A 96 -9.06 9.59 15.52
C ASP A 96 -8.56 9.29 14.10
N TRP A 97 -7.54 8.43 13.98
CA TRP A 97 -6.82 8.17 12.73
C TRP A 97 -6.89 6.70 12.32
N ASP A 98 -6.73 6.45 11.02
CA ASP A 98 -6.58 5.13 10.42
C ASP A 98 -5.22 4.95 9.75
N LEU A 99 -4.76 5.99 9.05
CA LEU A 99 -3.50 6.02 8.31
C LEU A 99 -2.78 7.36 8.54
N ILE A 100 -1.46 7.33 8.75
CA ILE A 100 -0.62 8.54 8.80
C ILE A 100 0.58 8.35 7.86
N TYR A 101 0.65 9.14 6.79
CA TYR A 101 1.82 9.11 5.90
C TYR A 101 3.08 9.66 6.59
N LEU A 102 4.18 8.95 6.42
CA LEU A 102 5.53 9.36 6.84
C LEU A 102 6.41 9.78 5.65
N GLY A 103 6.14 9.22 4.46
CA GLY A 103 6.75 9.59 3.19
C GLY A 103 5.78 9.39 2.04
N ARG A 104 5.65 10.40 1.18
CA ARG A 104 4.76 10.43 0.01
C ARG A 104 5.13 11.56 -0.95
N LYS A 105 4.62 11.52 -2.17
CA LYS A 105 4.55 12.64 -3.11
C LYS A 105 3.24 13.41 -2.92
N ARG A 106 3.36 14.70 -2.62
CA ARG A 106 2.20 15.59 -2.41
C ARG A 106 1.80 16.19 -3.75
N LEU A 107 0.60 15.87 -4.23
CA LEU A 107 0.11 16.38 -5.53
C LEU A 107 -0.79 17.61 -5.39
N LYS A 108 -1.36 17.86 -4.21
CA LYS A 108 -2.19 19.04 -3.89
C LYS A 108 -1.80 19.68 -2.55
N HIS A 109 -0.51 19.82 -2.30
CA HIS A 109 0.04 20.28 -1.02
C HIS A 109 -0.47 21.66 -0.57
N GLU A 110 -0.81 22.54 -1.52
CA GLU A 110 -1.31 23.88 -1.25
C GLU A 110 -2.67 23.91 -0.53
N ASN A 111 -3.40 22.79 -0.54
CA ASN A 111 -4.72 22.68 0.09
C ASN A 111 -4.67 21.98 1.46
N GLU A 112 -3.50 21.51 1.90
CA GLU A 112 -3.36 20.82 3.17
C GLU A 112 -3.46 21.81 4.32
N THR A 113 -4.26 21.44 5.32
CA THR A 113 -4.48 22.25 6.52
C THR A 113 -3.97 21.50 7.74
N TRP A 114 -3.44 22.23 8.72
CA TRP A 114 -3.02 21.63 9.99
C TRP A 114 -4.21 21.03 10.73
N VAL A 115 -3.98 19.88 11.37
CA VAL A 115 -4.92 19.34 12.35
C VAL A 115 -4.98 20.27 13.55
N GLU A 116 -6.17 20.53 14.07
CA GLU A 116 -6.36 21.47 15.18
C GLU A 116 -5.51 21.07 16.40
N GLY A 117 -4.71 22.02 16.90
CA GLY A 117 -3.82 21.81 18.05
C GLY A 117 -2.55 21.01 17.76
N SER A 118 -2.36 20.52 16.53
CA SER A 118 -1.19 19.73 16.13
C SER A 118 -0.03 20.61 15.66
N GLN A 119 1.19 20.16 15.97
CA GLN A 119 2.44 20.70 15.46
C GLN A 119 3.03 19.85 14.33
N PHE A 120 2.56 18.61 14.16
CA PHE A 120 3.14 17.65 13.24
C PHE A 120 2.18 17.13 12.17
N LEU A 121 0.86 17.20 12.36
CA LEU A 121 -0.13 16.60 11.45
C LEU A 121 -0.84 17.62 10.57
N VAL A 122 -0.99 17.23 9.32
CA VAL A 122 -1.89 17.89 8.36
C VAL A 122 -2.99 16.94 7.90
N ASN A 123 -4.15 17.50 7.57
CA ASN A 123 -5.18 16.83 6.80
C ASN A 123 -4.62 16.53 5.42
N VAL A 124 -4.51 15.24 5.10
CA VAL A 124 -3.88 14.80 3.85
C VAL A 124 -4.80 15.07 2.67
N GLU A 125 -4.20 15.54 1.57
CA GLU A 125 -4.87 15.70 0.29
C GLU A 125 -4.37 14.64 -0.71
N TYR A 126 -4.80 14.73 -1.97
CA TYR A 126 -4.38 13.78 -3.01
C TYR A 126 -2.86 13.60 -3.04
N SER A 127 -2.44 12.33 -2.95
CA SER A 127 -1.08 11.89 -2.68
C SER A 127 -0.73 10.74 -3.59
N TYR A 128 0.53 10.71 -4.01
CA TYR A 128 1.16 9.61 -4.74
C TYR A 128 2.31 9.02 -3.93
N TRP A 129 2.80 7.86 -4.36
CA TRP A 129 3.85 7.10 -3.70
C TRP A 129 3.45 6.61 -2.30
N THR A 130 3.81 5.36 -2.00
CA THR A 130 3.51 4.69 -0.74
C THR A 130 4.76 4.44 0.11
N LEU A 131 5.81 5.27 -0.08
CA LEU A 131 7.14 5.16 0.54
C LEU A 131 7.08 4.70 2.00
N SER A 132 6.25 5.36 2.81
CA SER A 132 5.99 4.92 4.19
C SER A 132 4.73 5.51 4.80
N TYR A 133 4.02 4.70 5.59
CA TYR A 133 2.89 5.13 6.40
C TYR A 133 2.74 4.29 7.67
N ILE A 134 2.12 4.87 8.69
CA ILE A 134 1.60 4.15 9.86
C ILE A 134 0.15 3.75 9.54
N LEU A 135 -0.21 2.51 9.85
CA LEU A 135 -1.55 1.98 9.67
C LEU A 135 -2.06 1.37 10.98
N SER A 136 -3.25 1.77 11.40
CA SER A 136 -3.94 1.12 12.52
C SER A 136 -4.62 -0.19 12.05
N LYS A 137 -4.93 -1.08 12.99
CA LYS A 137 -5.73 -2.28 12.69
C LYS A 137 -7.05 -1.94 11.99
N ARG A 138 -7.76 -0.94 12.51
CA ARG A 138 -9.03 -0.46 11.97
C ARG A 138 -8.86 0.05 10.54
N GLY A 139 -7.76 0.74 10.26
CA GLY A 139 -7.40 1.17 8.91
C GLY A 139 -7.18 -0.02 7.98
N ALA A 140 -6.43 -1.03 8.41
CA ALA A 140 -6.22 -2.26 7.64
C ALA A 140 -7.55 -2.99 7.34
N GLU A 141 -8.43 -3.13 8.34
CA GLU A 141 -9.77 -3.71 8.16
C GLU A 141 -10.60 -2.94 7.12
N LYS A 142 -10.58 -1.59 7.15
CA LYS A 142 -11.27 -0.75 6.16
C LYS A 142 -10.70 -0.94 4.76
N LEU A 143 -9.37 -1.00 4.61
CA LEU A 143 -8.71 -1.21 3.33
C LEU A 143 -9.02 -2.58 2.73
N LEU A 144 -9.05 -3.64 3.55
CA LEU A 144 -9.42 -4.98 3.10
C LEU A 144 -10.91 -5.08 2.71
N LYS A 145 -11.79 -4.44 3.51
CA LYS A 145 -13.25 -4.41 3.27
C LYS A 145 -13.65 -3.68 1.98
N GLY A 146 -12.75 -2.88 1.40
CA GLY A 146 -12.98 -2.29 0.08
C GLY A 146 -12.92 -3.28 -1.08
N GLU A 147 -12.53 -4.54 -0.84
CA GLU A 147 -12.49 -5.63 -1.84
C GLU A 147 -11.80 -5.24 -3.16
N PRO A 148 -10.55 -4.75 -3.11
CA PRO A 148 -9.91 -4.09 -4.25
C PRO A 148 -9.68 -5.01 -5.46
N PHE A 149 -9.63 -6.33 -5.28
CA PHE A 149 -9.32 -7.26 -6.37
C PHE A 149 -10.40 -7.29 -7.46
N GLY A 150 -11.65 -6.92 -7.17
CA GLY A 150 -12.68 -6.87 -8.21
C GLY A 150 -12.57 -5.65 -9.14
N GLN A 151 -11.86 -4.61 -8.71
CA GLN A 151 -11.81 -3.29 -9.36
C GLN A 151 -10.44 -2.63 -9.13
N LEU A 152 -9.37 -3.38 -9.39
CA LEU A 152 -8.01 -3.01 -8.99
C LEU A 152 -7.54 -1.74 -9.69
N VAL A 153 -6.90 -0.88 -8.90
CA VAL A 153 -6.11 0.28 -9.30
C VAL A 153 -4.77 0.22 -8.55
N PRO A 154 -3.73 0.98 -8.95
CA PRO A 154 -2.49 1.08 -8.18
C PRO A 154 -2.74 1.45 -6.71
N VAL A 155 -1.87 0.99 -5.81
CA VAL A 155 -2.09 1.16 -4.36
C VAL A 155 -2.10 2.64 -3.95
N ASP A 156 -1.28 3.46 -4.61
CA ASP A 156 -1.21 4.90 -4.41
C ASP A 156 -2.39 5.66 -5.04
N GLU A 157 -3.24 4.98 -5.82
CA GLU A 157 -4.57 5.47 -6.23
C GLU A 157 -5.67 4.98 -5.30
N TYR A 158 -5.56 3.72 -4.86
CA TYR A 158 -6.53 3.11 -3.96
C TYR A 158 -6.59 3.83 -2.61
N LEU A 159 -5.45 4.15 -2.00
CA LEU A 159 -5.44 4.83 -0.70
C LEU A 159 -6.18 6.18 -0.77
N PRO A 160 -5.87 7.12 -1.70
CA PRO A 160 -6.65 8.36 -1.85
C PRO A 160 -8.12 8.20 -2.16
N ILE A 161 -8.51 7.12 -2.84
CA ILE A 161 -9.93 6.78 -2.99
C ILE A 161 -10.51 6.47 -1.61
N MET A 162 -9.88 5.60 -0.83
CA MET A 162 -10.41 5.15 0.46
C MET A 162 -10.50 6.25 1.52
N PHE A 163 -9.70 7.32 1.44
CA PHE A 163 -9.84 8.52 2.27
C PHE A 163 -10.57 9.69 1.58
N ASP A 164 -11.26 9.42 0.47
CA ASP A 164 -12.14 10.31 -0.31
C ASP A 164 -11.49 11.60 -0.86
N ARG A 165 -10.17 11.61 -1.08
CA ARG A 165 -9.42 12.75 -1.64
C ARG A 165 -8.93 12.54 -3.07
N HIS A 166 -9.27 11.42 -3.70
CA HIS A 166 -8.95 11.17 -5.10
C HIS A 166 -9.71 12.14 -6.04
N PRO A 167 -9.04 12.75 -7.05
CA PRO A 167 -9.65 13.73 -7.95
C PRO A 167 -10.60 13.11 -8.98
N GLU A 168 -10.36 11.89 -9.44
CA GLU A 168 -11.21 11.19 -10.41
C GLU A 168 -12.44 10.58 -9.73
N SER A 169 -13.62 11.15 -9.98
CA SER A 169 -14.86 10.71 -9.35
C SER A 169 -15.28 9.32 -9.81
N ARG A 170 -15.03 8.98 -11.08
CA ARG A 170 -15.38 7.66 -11.64
C ARG A 170 -14.70 6.51 -10.93
N TRP A 171 -13.47 6.71 -10.44
CA TRP A 171 -12.75 5.68 -9.70
C TRP A 171 -13.28 5.55 -8.27
N LYS A 172 -13.71 6.66 -7.66
CA LYS A 172 -14.34 6.63 -6.34
C LYS A 172 -15.68 5.91 -6.34
N GLU A 173 -16.44 5.95 -7.44
CA GLU A 173 -17.71 5.23 -7.58
C GLU A 173 -17.59 3.71 -7.40
N ALA A 174 -16.44 3.14 -7.74
CA ALA A 174 -16.14 1.72 -7.54
C ALA A 174 -16.06 1.33 -6.06
N PHE A 175 -15.76 2.28 -5.18
CA PHE A 175 -15.51 2.08 -3.76
C PHE A 175 -16.43 3.00 -2.94
N PRO A 176 -17.67 2.58 -2.62
CA PRO A 176 -18.65 3.46 -1.98
C PRO A 176 -18.33 3.81 -0.51
N ASN A 177 -17.63 2.93 0.21
CA ASN A 177 -17.22 3.14 1.60
C ASN A 177 -15.81 3.76 1.63
N ARG A 178 -15.74 5.08 1.77
CA ARG A 178 -14.48 5.86 1.74
C ARG A 178 -14.26 6.63 3.04
N ASP A 179 -14.30 5.90 4.16
CA ASP A 179 -14.27 6.46 5.51
C ASP A 179 -12.90 6.27 6.21
N LEU A 180 -11.83 6.02 5.43
CA LEU A 180 -10.47 5.92 5.96
C LEU A 180 -10.01 7.30 6.45
N LYS A 181 -9.70 7.42 7.74
CA LYS A 181 -9.23 8.66 8.35
C LYS A 181 -7.73 8.81 8.16
N ALA A 182 -7.33 9.49 7.09
CA ALA A 182 -5.93 9.64 6.73
C ALA A 182 -5.38 11.03 7.11
N TYR A 183 -4.12 11.05 7.55
CA TYR A 183 -3.33 12.24 7.84
C TYR A 183 -1.92 12.09 7.27
N SER A 184 -1.12 13.15 7.35
CA SER A 184 0.30 13.12 6.99
C SER A 184 1.09 13.88 8.03
N ILE A 185 2.31 13.43 8.34
CA ILE A 185 3.26 14.26 9.07
C ILE A 185 3.80 15.39 8.17
N ALA A 186 4.03 16.56 8.75
CA ALA A 186 4.68 17.70 8.14
C ALA A 186 5.72 18.31 9.14
N PRO A 187 7.02 18.39 8.77
CA PRO A 187 7.63 17.88 7.54
C PRO A 187 7.65 16.35 7.48
N LEU A 188 7.80 15.78 6.27
CA LEU A 188 7.92 14.32 6.07
C LEU A 188 9.18 13.76 6.74
N LEU A 189 9.12 12.50 7.15
CA LEU A 189 10.22 11.79 7.81
C LEU A 189 10.91 10.77 6.89
N VAL A 190 10.25 10.38 5.81
CA VAL A 190 10.75 9.39 4.85
C VAL A 190 10.72 10.01 3.46
N TYR A 191 11.81 9.81 2.72
CA TYR A 191 12.04 10.32 1.38
C TYR A 191 12.55 9.20 0.49
N PRO A 192 12.39 9.26 -0.84
CA PRO A 192 13.00 8.28 -1.72
C PRO A 192 14.52 8.47 -1.73
N THR A 193 15.25 7.40 -2.04
CA THR A 193 16.70 7.49 -2.29
C THR A 193 17.01 8.30 -3.54
N HIS A 194 16.18 8.18 -4.58
CA HIS A 194 16.27 8.92 -5.84
C HIS A 194 14.89 9.42 -6.26
N TYR A 195 14.80 10.64 -6.75
CA TYR A 195 13.56 11.19 -7.31
C TYR A 195 13.42 10.83 -8.80
N THR A 196 12.18 10.75 -9.29
CA THR A 196 11.89 10.56 -10.72
C THR A 196 12.67 11.58 -11.56
N GLY A 197 13.47 11.09 -12.51
CA GLY A 197 14.30 11.91 -13.39
C GLY A 197 15.73 12.18 -12.90
N GLU A 198 16.09 11.76 -11.68
CA GLU A 198 17.47 11.80 -11.21
C GLU A 198 18.31 10.66 -11.79
N ALA A 199 19.61 10.89 -11.96
CA ALA A 199 20.54 9.85 -12.40
C ALA A 199 20.59 8.73 -11.35
N GLY A 200 20.28 7.50 -11.78
CA GLY A 200 20.19 6.34 -10.89
C GLY A 200 18.78 6.01 -10.42
N TYR A 201 17.76 6.79 -10.80
CA TYR A 201 16.35 6.40 -10.57
C TYR A 201 16.01 5.13 -11.36
N ILE A 202 15.54 4.11 -10.65
CA ILE A 202 15.05 2.85 -11.19
C ILE A 202 13.67 2.63 -10.54
N SER A 203 12.65 2.39 -11.36
CA SER A 203 11.32 2.00 -10.87
C SER A 203 10.99 0.61 -11.39
N ASP A 204 10.91 -0.35 -10.47
CA ASP A 204 10.58 -1.74 -10.79
C ASP A 204 9.08 -1.93 -11.05
N THR A 205 8.24 -0.99 -10.59
CA THR A 205 6.80 -0.99 -10.85
C THR A 205 6.50 -0.48 -12.26
N GLU A 206 7.05 0.68 -12.65
CA GLU A 206 6.76 1.31 -13.95
C GLU A 206 7.47 0.66 -15.14
N SER A 207 8.61 -0.01 -14.90
CA SER A 207 9.45 -0.61 -15.97
C SER A 207 9.03 -2.04 -16.37
N SER A 208 7.98 -2.57 -15.75
CA SER A 208 7.53 -3.96 -15.95
C SER A 208 6.46 -4.10 -17.04
N GLU A 209 6.17 -5.34 -17.45
CA GLU A 209 5.21 -5.62 -18.51
C GLU A 209 3.80 -5.14 -18.16
N ILE A 210 3.12 -4.56 -19.15
CA ILE A 210 1.73 -4.13 -19.00
C ILE A 210 0.84 -5.37 -18.93
N VAL A 211 -0.10 -5.39 -17.98
CA VAL A 211 -0.99 -6.51 -17.75
C VAL A 211 -1.79 -6.90 -19.01
N PRO A 212 -1.98 -8.20 -19.30
CA PRO A 212 -2.67 -8.65 -20.50
C PRO A 212 -4.16 -8.30 -20.54
N ASP A 213 -4.74 -8.24 -21.75
CA ASP A 213 -6.13 -7.84 -22.00
C ASP A 213 -7.20 -8.69 -21.27
N ILE A 214 -6.87 -9.93 -20.89
CA ILE A 214 -7.77 -10.83 -20.16
C ILE A 214 -8.07 -10.33 -18.74
N VAL A 215 -7.14 -9.58 -18.13
CA VAL A 215 -7.30 -8.91 -16.84
C VAL A 215 -8.04 -7.56 -17.01
N ARG A 216 -8.00 -6.98 -18.22
CA ARG A 216 -8.63 -5.70 -18.56
C ARG A 216 -10.13 -5.79 -18.86
N ASN A 217 -10.63 -6.94 -19.35
CA ASN A 217 -11.95 -7.08 -19.97
C ASN A 217 -12.79 -8.26 -19.45
N ALA A 218 -12.97 -8.42 -18.14
CA ALA A 218 -13.96 -9.36 -17.60
C ALA A 218 -15.44 -8.90 -17.78
N SER A 219 -15.69 -7.77 -18.47
CA SER A 219 -17.03 -7.19 -18.63
C SER A 219 -17.53 -7.13 -20.08
N SER A 220 -16.82 -7.71 -21.04
CA SER A 220 -17.15 -7.56 -22.48
C SER A 220 -17.46 -8.88 -23.17
N LYS A 221 -18.35 -9.69 -22.60
CA LYS A 221 -19.13 -10.69 -23.35
C LYS A 221 -20.54 -10.76 -22.79
N ASP A 222 -21.41 -9.86 -23.23
CA ASP A 222 -22.81 -10.24 -23.41
C ASP A 222 -23.41 -9.58 -24.64
N GLY A 223 -23.77 -10.45 -25.57
CA GLY A 223 -24.27 -10.11 -26.89
C GLY A 223 -24.57 -11.35 -27.72
N LYS A 224 -25.18 -12.39 -27.12
CA LYS A 224 -26.18 -13.30 -27.73
C LYS A 224 -26.54 -14.46 -26.80
N THR A 225 -27.77 -14.38 -26.29
CA THR A 225 -28.71 -15.45 -25.89
C THR A 225 -28.20 -16.91 -25.93
N GLY A 226 -28.12 -17.52 -24.75
CA GLY A 226 -28.03 -18.97 -24.56
C GLY A 226 -28.55 -19.34 -23.17
N LYS A 227 -29.67 -20.05 -23.12
CA LYS A 227 -30.45 -20.38 -21.92
C LYS A 227 -29.69 -21.40 -21.05
N GLY A 228 -29.44 -21.05 -19.79
CA GLY A 228 -29.19 -21.99 -18.69
C GLY A 228 -27.73 -22.25 -18.32
N SER A 229 -27.25 -21.61 -17.25
CA SER A 229 -26.19 -22.13 -16.38
C SER A 229 -26.12 -21.31 -15.10
N LYS A 230 -25.96 -22.03 -13.98
CA LYS A 230 -26.07 -21.63 -12.56
C LYS A 230 -25.30 -20.35 -12.20
N GLU A 231 -25.89 -19.57 -11.29
CA GLU A 231 -25.17 -18.60 -10.45
C GLU A 231 -23.91 -19.27 -9.89
N ILE A 232 -22.75 -18.69 -10.19
CA ILE A 232 -21.49 -19.06 -9.54
C ILE A 232 -21.44 -18.20 -8.29
N GLU A 233 -21.58 -18.82 -7.11
CA GLU A 233 -21.23 -18.21 -5.83
C GLU A 233 -19.75 -17.80 -5.86
N ILE A 234 -19.49 -16.49 -5.87
CA ILE A 234 -18.14 -15.90 -5.90
C ILE A 234 -17.63 -15.58 -4.48
N ASP A 235 -18.52 -15.51 -3.48
CA ASP A 235 -18.20 -15.11 -2.10
C ASP A 235 -17.24 -16.06 -1.36
N ASP A 236 -17.25 -17.36 -1.68
CA ASP A 236 -16.52 -18.37 -0.90
C ASP A 236 -15.06 -18.63 -1.34
N LYS A 237 -14.61 -17.99 -2.42
CA LYS A 237 -13.26 -18.23 -2.99
C LYS A 237 -12.21 -17.19 -2.61
N ILE A 238 -12.59 -15.94 -2.38
CA ILE A 238 -11.64 -14.87 -2.03
C ILE A 238 -11.11 -15.05 -0.60
N SER A 239 -11.96 -15.51 0.32
CA SER A 239 -11.62 -15.79 1.73
C SER A 239 -10.68 -16.97 1.94
N LYS A 240 -10.29 -17.70 0.88
CA LYS A 240 -9.39 -18.87 0.91
C LYS A 240 -8.09 -18.67 0.12
N ILE A 241 -7.84 -17.46 -0.38
CA ILE A 241 -6.59 -17.16 -1.07
C ILE A 241 -5.50 -17.01 -0.01
N GLU A 242 -4.71 -18.07 0.21
CA GLU A 242 -3.44 -17.97 0.92
C GLU A 242 -2.45 -17.20 0.03
N LEU A 243 -2.32 -15.90 0.28
CA LEU A 243 -1.16 -15.16 -0.19
C LEU A 243 0.08 -15.75 0.49
N PRO A 244 1.22 -15.90 -0.22
CA PRO A 244 2.43 -16.42 0.40
C PRO A 244 2.80 -15.59 1.62
N ALA A 245 3.18 -16.26 2.70
CA ALA A 245 3.65 -15.58 3.90
C ALA A 245 4.77 -14.62 3.53
N LEU A 246 4.65 -13.36 3.97
CA LEU A 246 5.75 -12.42 3.94
C LEU A 246 6.94 -13.08 4.66
N GLY A 247 8.14 -12.98 4.08
CA GLY A 247 9.35 -13.52 4.72
C GLY A 247 9.41 -13.07 6.17
N GLU A 248 9.83 -13.96 7.06
CA GLU A 248 9.68 -13.86 8.53
C GLU A 248 9.64 -12.42 9.06
N THR A 249 8.51 -12.02 9.66
CA THR A 249 8.52 -10.83 10.52
C THR A 249 9.47 -11.10 11.67
N GLY A 250 10.63 -10.47 11.63
CA GLY A 250 11.66 -10.66 12.64
C GLY A 250 11.14 -10.29 14.03
N SER A 251 10.85 -11.29 14.85
CA SER A 251 11.14 -11.22 16.29
C SER A 251 12.58 -11.68 16.42
N ILE A 252 13.55 -10.76 16.33
CA ILE A 252 14.93 -11.14 15.99
C ILE A 252 15.73 -11.57 17.24
N PRO A 253 16.24 -12.82 17.27
CA PRO A 253 17.25 -13.28 18.22
C PRO A 253 18.62 -12.69 17.90
N ALA A 254 19.47 -12.54 18.93
CA ALA A 254 20.75 -11.86 18.82
C ALA A 254 21.75 -12.51 17.83
N THR A 255 22.36 -11.66 16.98
CA THR A 255 23.62 -11.82 16.21
C THR A 255 23.53 -12.66 14.91
N THR A 256 24.16 -12.37 13.75
CA THR A 256 25.41 -11.65 13.37
C THR A 256 25.38 -11.11 11.90
N SER A 257 25.92 -9.88 11.71
CA SER A 257 26.68 -9.28 10.57
C SER A 257 26.23 -9.33 9.09
N ALA A 258 25.85 -8.12 8.61
CA ALA A 258 26.33 -7.36 7.42
C ALA A 258 25.94 -7.75 5.98
N SER A 259 24.88 -7.09 5.44
CA SER A 259 24.97 -6.07 4.35
C SER A 259 23.58 -5.55 3.93
N SER A 260 23.21 -4.32 4.33
CA SER A 260 22.17 -3.46 3.73
C SER A 260 21.96 -2.25 4.66
N SER A 261 22.38 -1.04 4.25
CA SER A 261 22.34 0.14 5.13
C SER A 261 20.91 0.55 5.54
N THR A 262 19.92 0.31 4.67
CA THR A 262 18.52 0.63 4.94
C THR A 262 17.87 -0.44 5.81
N ALA A 263 18.12 -1.74 5.57
CA ALA A 263 17.57 -2.81 6.40
C ALA A 263 18.12 -2.76 7.82
N SER A 264 19.42 -2.50 7.98
CA SER A 264 20.04 -2.32 9.31
C SER A 264 19.53 -1.07 10.04
N GLN A 265 19.19 0.02 9.30
CA GLN A 265 18.53 1.19 9.89
C GLN A 265 17.09 0.88 10.30
N ILE A 266 16.32 0.18 9.47
CA ILE A 266 14.96 -0.26 9.81
C ILE A 266 14.97 -1.19 11.02
N GLU A 267 15.94 -2.10 11.10
CA GLU A 267 16.15 -3.00 12.24
C GLU A 267 16.51 -2.22 13.51
N GLU A 268 17.42 -1.25 13.43
CA GLU A 268 17.77 -0.37 14.55
C GLU A 268 16.57 0.48 15.00
N ILE A 269 15.79 1.02 14.06
CA ILE A 269 14.55 1.77 14.32
C ILE A 269 13.53 0.87 15.04
N GLY A 270 13.27 -0.34 14.52
CA GLY A 270 12.33 -1.29 15.13
C GLY A 270 12.73 -1.66 16.56
N ASN A 271 14.03 -1.89 16.79
CA ASN A 271 14.58 -2.20 18.12
C ASN A 271 14.49 -1.01 19.09
N ASN A 272 14.65 0.22 18.61
CA ASN A 272 14.57 1.43 19.44
C ASN A 272 13.12 1.80 19.76
N ILE A 273 12.21 1.69 18.78
CA ILE A 273 10.76 1.85 18.98
C ILE A 273 10.27 0.81 19.99
N GLY A 274 10.59 -0.47 19.82
CA GLY A 274 10.15 -1.52 20.75
C GLY A 274 10.58 -1.29 22.20
N LYS A 275 11.73 -0.63 22.43
CA LYS A 275 12.24 -0.27 23.76
C LYS A 275 11.56 0.96 24.36
N GLU A 276 11.28 1.99 23.57
CA GLU A 276 10.58 3.20 24.05
C GLU A 276 9.08 2.92 24.32
N PHE A 277 8.46 2.02 23.55
CA PHE A 277 7.01 1.73 23.66
C PHE A 277 6.64 0.64 24.66
N HIS A 278 7.59 -0.19 25.14
CA HIS A 278 7.33 -1.18 26.21
C HIS A 278 7.72 -0.70 27.61
N SER A 279 8.30 0.50 27.76
CA SER A 279 8.61 1.08 29.07
C SER A 279 7.46 1.82 29.75
N GLU A 280 6.30 1.96 29.10
CA GLU A 280 5.14 2.74 29.62
C GLU A 280 3.77 2.01 29.53
N LEU A 281 3.76 0.67 29.54
CA LEU A 281 2.56 -0.15 29.80
C LEU A 281 2.75 -0.99 31.07
#